data_AF-A0A8S3W2L5-F1
#
_entry.id   AF-A0A8S3W2L5-F1
#
_cell.length_a   1.000
_cell.length_b   1.000
_cell.length_c   1.000
_cell.angle_alpha   90.00
_cell.angle_beta   90.00
_cell.angle_gamma   90.00
#
_symmetry.space_group_name_H-M   'P 1'
#
loop_
_entity.id
_entity.type
_entity.pdbx_description
1 polymer ?
#
loop_
_entity_poly.entity_id
_entity_poly.type
_entity_poly.pdbx_seq_one_letter_code
_entity_poly.pdbx_strand_id
1 'polypeptide(L)'
;MQKLTEHIDDLKQRIAVWGKRIRRYTEKSTRFHKNRLFQINQKRLYKSLERPMVSGTGPAPNQADTVWSEPVNHSEGPWTEVVAIQCAGITPLDPVIITLDDVAEAVRRAPNWKSSGLDGLHH
;
A
#
# COMPACT_ATOMS: atom_id res chain seq x y z
N MET A 1 12.63 -50.86 -7.19
CA MET A 1 12.08 -49.67 -7.89
C MET A 1 11.54 -48.63 -6.90
N GLN A 2 10.64 -48.99 -5.98
CA GLN A 2 10.01 -48.05 -5.02
C GLN A 2 10.98 -47.31 -4.07
N LYS A 3 11.99 -48.01 -3.53
CA LYS A 3 13.03 -47.39 -2.69
C LYS A 3 13.87 -46.33 -3.43
N LEU A 4 14.05 -46.48 -4.73
CA LEU A 4 14.83 -45.54 -5.55
C LEU A 4 14.03 -44.28 -5.84
N THR A 5 12.73 -44.41 -6.12
CA THR A 5 11.84 -43.26 -6.33
C THR A 5 11.67 -42.42 -5.07
N GLU A 6 11.51 -43.06 -3.90
CA GLU A 6 11.45 -42.36 -2.61
C GLU A 6 12.73 -41.56 -2.32
N HIS A 7 13.90 -42.14 -2.62
CA HIS A 7 15.17 -41.45 -2.42
C HIS A 7 15.34 -40.25 -3.37
N ILE A 8 14.90 -40.38 -4.62
CA ILE A 8 14.90 -39.28 -5.58
C ILE A 8 13.96 -38.15 -5.13
N ASP A 9 12.78 -38.49 -4.60
CA ASP A 9 11.82 -37.49 -4.14
C ASP A 9 12.29 -36.78 -2.87
N ASP A 10 12.95 -37.46 -1.94
CA ASP A 10 13.63 -36.82 -0.80
C ASP A 10 14.67 -35.80 -1.27
N LEU A 11 15.52 -36.18 -2.23
CA LEU A 11 16.55 -35.28 -2.77
C LEU A 11 15.93 -34.06 -3.45
N LYS A 12 14.86 -34.24 -4.23
CA LYS A 12 14.12 -33.11 -4.85
C LYS A 12 13.53 -32.19 -3.78
N GLN A 13 12.92 -32.76 -2.74
CA GLN A 13 12.33 -31.99 -1.66
C GLN A 13 13.41 -31.19 -0.91
N ARG A 14 14.56 -31.79 -0.63
CA ARG A 14 15.70 -31.11 0.00
C ARG A 14 16.21 -29.96 -0.87
N ILE A 15 16.43 -30.19 -2.16
CA ILE A 15 16.84 -29.12 -3.10
C ILE A 15 15.82 -27.98 -3.12
N ALA A 16 14.52 -28.30 -3.16
CA ALA A 16 13.46 -27.29 -3.14
C ALA A 16 13.47 -26.47 -1.84
N VAL A 17 13.68 -27.11 -0.69
CA VAL A 17 13.80 -26.43 0.61
C VAL A 17 15.01 -25.50 0.64
N TRP A 18 16.17 -25.98 0.18
CA TRP A 18 17.39 -25.16 0.11
C TRP A 18 17.23 -23.97 -0.85
N GLY A 19 16.64 -24.18 -2.03
CA GLY A 19 16.33 -23.11 -2.98
C GLY A 19 15.41 -22.05 -2.38
N LYS A 20 14.33 -22.47 -1.70
CA LYS A 20 13.43 -21.55 -0.97
C LYS A 20 14.18 -20.78 0.12
N ARG A 21 15.08 -21.44 0.86
CA ARG A 21 15.88 -20.80 1.92
C ARG A 21 16.80 -19.74 1.34
N ILE A 22 17.53 -20.05 0.28
CA ILE A 22 18.41 -19.09 -0.43
C ILE A 22 17.59 -17.88 -0.90
N ARG A 23 16.46 -18.13 -1.57
CA ARG A 23 15.56 -17.06 -2.04
C ARG A 23 15.09 -16.15 -0.91
N ARG A 24 14.69 -16.72 0.24
CA ARG A 24 14.28 -15.92 1.40
C ARG A 24 15.41 -15.04 1.93
N TYR A 25 16.64 -15.56 1.98
CA TYR A 25 17.80 -14.78 2.44
C TYR A 25 18.15 -13.66 1.47
N THR A 26 18.14 -13.92 0.16
CA THR A 26 18.39 -12.89 -0.85
C THR A 26 17.32 -11.80 -0.79
N GLU A 27 16.03 -12.16 -0.76
CA GLU A 27 14.93 -11.20 -0.62
C GLU A 27 15.03 -10.39 0.68
N LYS A 28 15.36 -11.03 1.82
CA LYS A 28 15.56 -10.33 3.09
C LYS A 28 16.69 -9.30 2.99
N SER A 29 17.82 -9.69 2.40
CA SER A 29 18.98 -8.82 2.21
C SER A 29 18.63 -7.64 1.30
N THR A 30 17.96 -7.90 0.17
CA THR A 30 17.50 -6.86 -0.75
C THR A 30 16.52 -5.89 -0.08
N ARG A 31 15.54 -6.39 0.69
CA ARG A 31 14.61 -5.53 1.44
C ARG A 31 15.35 -4.66 2.46
N PHE A 32 16.26 -5.25 3.22
CA PHE A 32 17.06 -4.49 4.18
C PHE A 32 17.86 -3.37 3.50
N HIS A 33 18.53 -3.69 2.40
CA HIS A 33 19.31 -2.70 1.65
C HIS A 33 18.44 -1.58 1.07
N LYS A 34 17.30 -1.93 0.45
CA LYS A 34 16.34 -0.96 -0.10
C LYS A 34 15.76 -0.06 0.99
N ASN A 35 15.39 -0.62 2.14
CA ASN A 35 14.85 0.16 3.27
C ASN A 35 15.91 1.10 3.85
N ARG A 36 17.15 0.63 3.98
CA ARG A 36 18.26 1.48 4.42
C ARG A 36 18.54 2.62 3.43
N LEU A 37 18.52 2.33 2.13
CA LEU A 37 18.62 3.35 1.09
C LEU A 37 17.45 4.33 1.13
N PHE A 38 16.23 3.87 1.39
CA PHE A 38 15.07 4.75 1.56
C PHE A 38 15.29 5.73 2.73
N GLN A 39 15.81 5.27 3.87
CA GLN A 39 16.03 6.14 5.02
C GLN A 39 17.17 7.14 4.80
N ILE A 40 18.26 6.72 4.16
CA ILE A 40 19.49 7.54 4.06
C ILE A 40 19.50 8.38 2.77
N ASN A 41 18.99 7.85 1.66
CA ASN A 41 19.05 8.49 0.34
C ASN A 41 17.96 7.96 -0.61
N GLN A 42 16.75 8.50 -0.44
CA GLN A 42 15.57 8.14 -1.24
C GLN A 42 15.83 8.31 -2.75
N LYS A 43 16.49 9.40 -3.16
CA LYS A 43 16.81 9.67 -4.57
C LYS A 43 17.59 8.53 -5.23
N ARG A 44 18.56 7.95 -4.53
CA ARG A 44 19.34 6.80 -5.05
C ARG A 44 18.49 5.53 -5.14
N LEU A 45 17.58 5.31 -4.20
CA LEU A 45 16.64 4.19 -4.30
C LEU A 45 15.76 4.33 -5.54
N TYR A 46 15.13 5.48 -5.76
CA TYR A 46 14.25 5.69 -6.90
C TYR A 46 14.99 5.56 -8.23
N LYS A 47 16.20 6.12 -8.36
CA LYS A 47 17.06 5.91 -9.53
C LYS A 47 17.40 4.43 -9.79
N SER A 48 17.48 3.61 -8.75
CA SER A 48 17.70 2.16 -8.91
C SER A 48 16.43 1.38 -9.32
N LEU A 49 15.25 1.97 -9.10
CA LEU A 49 13.95 1.42 -9.49
C LEU A 49 13.52 1.87 -10.89
N GLU A 50 14.03 3.01 -11.35
CA GLU A 50 13.90 3.45 -12.73
C GLU A 50 14.46 2.37 -13.66
N ARG A 51 13.58 1.77 -14.47
CA ARG A 51 14.02 0.97 -15.62
C ARG A 51 14.59 1.93 -16.67
N PRO A 52 15.57 1.51 -17.49
CA PRO A 52 15.96 2.30 -18.65
C PRO A 52 14.68 2.61 -19.43
N MET A 53 14.43 3.90 -19.66
CA MET A 53 13.29 4.37 -20.42
C MET A 53 13.28 3.62 -21.75
N VAL A 54 12.32 2.71 -21.93
CA VAL A 54 11.72 2.57 -23.25
C VAL A 54 11.11 3.95 -23.47
N SER A 55 11.61 4.66 -24.47
CA SER A 55 11.21 6.01 -24.84
C SER A 55 9.72 6.05 -25.17
N GLY A 56 8.87 6.01 -24.13
CA GLY A 56 7.45 6.24 -24.24
C GLY A 56 7.25 7.73 -24.38
N THR A 57 6.64 8.13 -25.48
CA THR A 57 5.99 9.43 -25.67
C THR A 57 4.87 9.59 -24.63
N GLY A 58 5.24 9.81 -23.38
CA GLY A 58 4.33 10.24 -22.33
C GLY A 58 4.14 11.77 -22.41
N PRO A 59 2.93 12.29 -22.15
CA PRO A 59 2.67 13.72 -22.20
C PRO A 59 3.55 14.47 -21.18
N ALA A 60 3.90 15.71 -21.54
CA ALA A 60 4.80 16.59 -20.79
C ALA A 60 4.27 16.91 -19.36
N PRO A 61 5.12 17.34 -18.41
CA PRO A 61 4.81 17.42 -16.98
C PRO A 61 3.78 18.50 -16.55
N ASN A 62 3.04 19.09 -17.50
CA ASN A 62 2.07 20.15 -17.23
C ASN A 62 0.62 19.63 -17.05
N GLN A 63 0.41 18.30 -16.95
CA GLN A 63 -0.90 17.66 -16.78
C GLN A 63 -1.15 17.15 -15.35
N ALA A 64 -0.54 17.76 -14.33
CA ALA A 64 -0.83 17.37 -12.94
C ALA A 64 -2.31 17.55 -12.57
N ASP A 65 -2.99 18.51 -13.21
CA ASP A 65 -4.42 18.78 -12.99
C ASP A 65 -5.31 17.72 -13.65
N THR A 66 -4.83 17.03 -14.70
CA THR A 66 -5.65 16.11 -15.49
C THR A 66 -5.79 14.73 -14.83
N VAL A 67 -4.85 14.34 -13.95
CA VAL A 67 -4.88 13.04 -13.25
C VAL A 67 -6.11 12.88 -12.37
N TRP A 68 -6.59 13.99 -11.79
CA TRP A 68 -7.77 14.02 -10.91
C TRP A 68 -9.04 14.51 -11.60
N SER A 69 -8.95 14.96 -12.85
CA SER A 69 -10.07 15.59 -13.57
C SER A 69 -10.96 14.60 -14.31
N GLU A 70 -10.45 13.41 -14.64
CA GLU A 70 -11.19 12.45 -15.45
C GLU A 70 -11.80 11.35 -14.56
N PRO A 71 -13.14 11.17 -14.57
CA PRO A 71 -13.76 10.05 -13.89
C PRO A 71 -13.36 8.75 -14.59
N VAL A 72 -12.39 8.04 -14.01
CA VAL A 72 -11.99 6.71 -14.45
C VAL A 72 -12.86 5.68 -13.76
N ASN A 73 -13.52 4.82 -14.53
CA ASN A 73 -14.19 3.64 -13.98
C ASN A 73 -13.13 2.61 -13.59
N HIS A 74 -12.83 2.52 -12.29
CA HIS A 74 -12.00 1.45 -11.75
C HIS A 74 -12.81 0.16 -11.70
N SER A 75 -12.33 -0.91 -12.35
CA SER A 75 -12.86 -2.24 -12.10
C SER A 75 -12.43 -2.68 -10.72
N GLU A 76 -13.40 -2.96 -9.85
CA GLU A 76 -13.09 -3.56 -8.56
C GLU A 76 -12.51 -4.96 -8.77
N GLY A 77 -11.44 -5.27 -8.03
CA GLY A 77 -10.79 -6.58 -8.10
C GLY A 77 -11.55 -7.63 -7.30
N PRO A 78 -11.28 -8.93 -7.50
CA PRO A 78 -11.96 -10.04 -6.80
C PRO A 78 -11.88 -10.00 -5.27
N TRP A 79 -11.01 -9.15 -4.72
CA TRP A 79 -10.85 -8.97 -3.28
C TRP A 79 -12.06 -8.28 -2.64
N THR A 80 -12.86 -7.53 -3.39
CA THR A 80 -14.05 -6.85 -2.82
C THR A 80 -15.14 -7.84 -2.46
N GLU A 81 -15.29 -8.93 -3.22
CA GLU A 81 -16.15 -10.07 -2.87
C GLU A 81 -15.68 -10.74 -1.57
N VAL A 82 -14.38 -10.94 -1.41
CA VAL A 82 -13.80 -11.52 -0.18
C VAL A 82 -14.09 -10.64 1.03
N VAL A 83 -13.93 -9.33 0.89
CA VAL A 83 -14.22 -8.36 1.95
C VAL A 83 -15.73 -8.33 2.24
N ALA A 84 -16.58 -8.34 1.21
CA ALA A 84 -18.04 -8.39 1.40
C ALA A 84 -18.48 -9.63 2.19
N ILE A 85 -17.90 -10.80 1.90
CA ILE A 85 -18.15 -12.05 2.65
C ILE A 85 -17.67 -11.90 4.10
N GLN A 86 -16.49 -11.33 4.33
CA GLN A 86 -15.97 -11.09 5.69
C GLN A 86 -16.83 -10.11 6.48
N CYS A 87 -17.41 -9.12 5.80
CA CYS A 87 -18.26 -8.09 6.40
C CYS A 87 -19.73 -8.49 6.50
N ALA A 88 -20.16 -9.63 5.94
CA ALA A 88 -21.57 -10.05 5.92
C ALA A 88 -22.19 -10.20 7.32
N GLY A 89 -21.37 -10.49 8.34
CA GLY A 89 -21.81 -10.58 9.75
C GLY A 89 -21.74 -9.27 10.52
N ILE A 90 -21.27 -8.18 9.91
CA ILE A 90 -21.11 -6.88 10.55
C ILE A 90 -22.39 -6.07 10.30
N THR A 91 -23.05 -5.65 11.37
CA THR A 91 -24.19 -4.73 11.27
C THR A 91 -23.73 -3.43 10.63
N PRO A 92 -24.35 -2.98 9.51
CA PRO A 92 -24.03 -1.70 8.91
C PRO A 92 -24.24 -0.58 9.92
N LEU A 93 -23.34 0.41 9.93
CA LEU A 93 -23.55 1.61 10.71
C LEU A 93 -24.73 2.38 10.13
N ASP A 94 -25.68 2.76 10.97
CA ASP A 94 -26.80 3.60 10.56
C ASP A 94 -26.29 4.94 9.98
N PRO A 95 -27.04 5.54 9.04
CA PRO A 95 -26.68 6.84 8.49
C PRO A 95 -26.49 7.86 9.61
N VAL A 96 -25.26 8.36 9.77
CA VAL A 96 -24.97 9.41 10.74
C VAL A 96 -25.48 10.73 10.19
N ILE A 97 -26.58 11.23 10.77
CA ILE A 97 -27.12 12.55 10.47
C ILE A 97 -26.46 13.53 11.43
N ILE A 98 -25.56 14.37 10.93
CA ILE A 98 -24.93 15.44 11.72
C ILE A 98 -25.92 16.60 11.82
N THR A 99 -26.41 16.86 13.02
CA THR A 99 -27.33 17.97 13.29
C THR A 99 -26.58 19.24 13.70
N LEU A 100 -27.28 20.38 13.71
CA LEU A 100 -26.69 21.65 14.14
C LEU A 100 -26.23 21.60 15.61
N ASP A 101 -26.97 20.90 16.46
CA ASP A 101 -26.65 20.75 17.88
C ASP A 101 -25.35 19.95 18.07
N ASP A 102 -25.11 18.92 17.24
CA ASP A 102 -23.86 18.15 17.27
C ASP A 102 -22.66 19.04 16.95
N VAL A 103 -22.81 19.94 15.97
CA VAL A 103 -21.77 20.91 15.58
C VAL A 103 -21.56 21.93 16.70
N ALA A 104 -22.64 22.46 17.28
CA ALA A 104 -22.57 23.43 18.38
C ALA A 104 -21.85 22.83 19.60
N GLU A 105 -22.17 21.59 19.96
CA GLU A 105 -21.54 20.89 21.08
C GLU A 105 -20.07 20.55 20.78
N ALA A 106 -19.74 20.17 19.54
CA ALA A 106 -18.37 19.93 19.11
C ALA A 106 -17.52 21.20 19.19
N VAL A 107 -18.03 22.34 18.70
CA VAL A 107 -17.37 23.64 18.78
C VAL A 107 -17.18 24.08 20.23
N ARG A 108 -18.19 23.88 21.08
CA ARG A 108 -18.10 24.21 22.51
C ARG A 108 -17.04 23.40 23.25
N ARG A 109 -16.84 22.15 22.86
CA ARG A 109 -15.81 21.25 23.44
C ARG A 109 -14.45 21.40 22.77
N ALA A 110 -14.38 22.04 21.60
CA ALA A 110 -13.13 22.27 20.92
C ALA A 110 -12.22 23.13 21.84
N PRO A 111 -11.02 22.65 22.16
CA PRO A 111 -10.10 23.43 22.97
C PRO A 111 -9.73 24.70 22.18
N ASN A 112 -9.78 25.86 22.82
CA ASN A 112 -9.26 27.07 22.21
C ASN A 112 -7.78 26.87 21.93
N TRP A 113 -7.43 26.74 20.66
CA TRP A 113 -6.05 26.54 20.25
C TRP A 113 -5.28 27.80 20.63
N LYS A 114 -4.18 27.66 21.39
CA LYS A 114 -3.36 28.80 21.82
C LYS A 114 -2.53 29.40 20.68
N SER A 115 -2.63 28.85 19.48
CA SER A 115 -1.91 29.29 18.29
C SER A 115 -2.71 28.88 17.06
N SER A 116 -2.72 29.75 16.05
CA SER A 116 -3.42 29.50 14.79
C SER A 116 -2.84 28.27 14.07
N GLY A 117 -3.71 27.58 13.32
CA GLY A 117 -3.30 26.52 12.41
C GLY A 117 -2.42 27.05 11.26
N LEU A 118 -1.95 26.13 10.41
CA LEU A 118 -1.18 26.48 9.20
C LEU A 118 -1.99 27.35 8.21
N ASP A 119 -3.31 27.35 8.33
CA ASP A 119 -4.28 28.19 7.62
C ASP A 119 -4.43 29.60 8.23
N GLY A 120 -3.77 29.89 9.36
CA GLY A 120 -3.83 31.17 10.04
C GLY A 120 -5.13 31.40 10.83
N LEU A 121 -6.04 30.42 10.86
CA LEU A 121 -7.30 30.54 11.59
C LEU A 121 -7.11 30.26 13.08
N HIS A 122 -7.79 31.05 13.91
CA HIS A 122 -7.83 30.91 15.36
C HIS A 122 -9.27 30.64 15.81
N HIS A 123 -9.43 29.76 16.81
CA HIS A 123 -10.70 29.50 17.48
C HIS A 123 -10.91 30.43 18.68
#